data_AF-A0AAV4AFF8-F1
#
_entry.id   AF-A0AAV4AFF8-F1
#
_cell.length_a   1.000
_cell.length_b   1.000
_cell.length_c   1.000
_cell.angle_alpha   90.00
_cell.angle_beta   90.00
_cell.angle_gamma   90.00
#
_symmetry.space_group_name_H-M   'P 1'
#
loop_
_entity.id
_entity.type
_entity.pdbx_description
1 polymer ?
#
loop_
_entity_poly.entity_id
_entity_poly.type
_entity_poly.pdbx_seq_one_letter_code
_entity_poly.pdbx_strand_id
1 'polypeptide(L)'
;MSVVPSVAADAAFVKSEPMPEGSKEVKGYDFNDGVNYKKLFESYACSGLQATSVGNAITEINRMIDCKLQPIPEEKAKGTNPNPGRPMTNCTIFLSYTSNLVSAGTREVIRYLVQHNMVSGKMV
;
A
#
# COMPACT_ATOMS: atom_id res chain seq x y z
N MET A 1 -50.81 -11.74 14.14
CA MET A 1 -49.61 -11.45 13.34
C MET A 1 -49.27 -9.99 13.53
N SER A 2 -48.06 -9.67 14.01
CA SER A 2 -47.63 -8.29 14.22
C SER A 2 -47.48 -7.61 12.84
N VAL A 3 -48.19 -6.51 12.63
CA VAL A 3 -48.09 -5.71 11.40
C VAL A 3 -46.80 -4.89 11.50
N VAL A 4 -45.91 -5.03 10.53
CA VAL A 4 -44.66 -4.27 10.47
C VAL A 4 -45.01 -2.79 10.27
N PRO A 5 -44.51 -1.86 11.08
CA PRO A 5 -44.77 -0.44 10.90
C PRO A 5 -44.32 0.01 9.50
N SER A 6 -45.17 0.73 8.75
CA SER A 6 -44.87 1.18 7.38
C SER A 6 -43.58 1.97 7.30
N VAL A 7 -43.32 2.85 8.28
CA VAL A 7 -42.08 3.63 8.39
C VAL A 7 -40.84 2.74 8.50
N ALA A 8 -40.94 1.60 9.21
CA ALA A 8 -39.83 0.67 9.35
C ALA A 8 -39.59 -0.11 8.04
N ALA A 9 -40.66 -0.45 7.31
CA ALA A 9 -40.56 -1.10 6.01
C ALA A 9 -39.93 -0.16 4.97
N ASP A 10 -40.40 1.08 4.89
CA ASP A 10 -39.90 2.05 3.92
C ASP A 10 -38.43 2.42 4.18
N ALA A 11 -38.00 2.50 5.45
CA ALA A 11 -36.62 2.78 5.80
C ALA A 11 -35.67 1.61 5.55
N ALA A 12 -36.12 0.36 5.72
CA ALA A 12 -35.27 -0.82 5.58
C ALA A 12 -35.19 -1.35 4.14
N PHE A 13 -36.26 -1.19 3.35
CA PHE A 13 -36.38 -1.76 1.99
C PHE A 13 -36.19 -0.72 0.89
N VAL A 14 -35.26 0.21 1.09
CA VAL A 14 -34.85 1.14 0.04
C VAL A 14 -34.09 0.40 -1.04
N LYS A 15 -34.44 0.64 -2.31
CA LYS A 15 -33.73 0.06 -3.46
C LYS A 15 -32.32 0.65 -3.56
N SER A 16 -31.32 -0.21 -3.70
CA SER A 16 -29.93 0.23 -3.95
C SER A 16 -29.69 0.50 -5.43
N GLU A 17 -28.85 1.49 -5.71
CA GLU A 17 -28.30 1.73 -7.04
C GLU A 17 -27.22 0.69 -7.37
N PRO A 18 -26.98 0.40 -8.67
CA PRO A 18 -25.91 -0.49 -9.09
C PRO A 18 -24.53 0.11 -8.77
N MET A 19 -23.60 -0.75 -8.38
CA MET A 19 -22.22 -0.34 -8.13
C MET A 19 -21.50 0.04 -9.45
N PRO A 20 -20.54 1.00 -9.41
CA PRO A 20 -19.75 1.35 -10.58
C PRO A 20 -18.98 0.16 -11.17
N GLU A 21 -18.80 0.17 -12.49
CA GLU A 21 -17.96 -0.82 -13.18
C GLU A 21 -16.51 -0.80 -12.63
N GLY A 22 -15.97 -1.99 -12.35
CA GLY A 22 -14.64 -2.13 -11.75
C GLY A 22 -14.60 -2.06 -10.22
N SER A 23 -15.76 -1.98 -9.55
CA SER A 23 -15.85 -2.12 -8.10
C SER A 23 -15.29 -3.48 -7.64
N LYS A 24 -14.36 -3.46 -6.68
CA LYS A 24 -13.77 -4.69 -6.14
C LYS A 24 -14.68 -5.28 -5.07
N GLU A 25 -15.02 -6.55 -5.23
CA GLU A 25 -15.75 -7.29 -4.20
C GLU A 25 -14.87 -7.54 -2.97
N VAL A 26 -15.47 -7.46 -1.79
CA VAL A 26 -14.79 -7.78 -0.54
C VAL A 26 -14.64 -9.29 -0.44
N LYS A 27 -13.39 -9.77 -0.46
CA LYS A 27 -13.06 -11.18 -0.36
C LYS A 27 -11.74 -11.37 0.38
N GLY A 28 -11.78 -12.14 1.46
CA GLY A 28 -10.61 -12.55 2.23
C GLY A 28 -9.86 -13.72 1.60
N TYR A 29 -8.73 -14.10 2.19
CA TYR A 29 -7.98 -15.28 1.79
C TYR A 29 -8.71 -16.57 2.21
N ASP A 30 -8.79 -17.53 1.29
CA ASP A 30 -9.34 -18.86 1.58
C ASP A 30 -8.23 -19.79 2.06
N PHE A 31 -8.29 -20.20 3.33
CA PHE A 31 -7.31 -21.11 3.91
C PHE A 31 -7.44 -22.56 3.43
N ASN A 32 -8.52 -22.91 2.71
CA ASN A 32 -8.62 -24.20 2.03
C ASN A 32 -7.60 -24.32 0.88
N ASP A 33 -7.09 -23.20 0.36
CA ASP A 33 -5.98 -23.16 -0.61
C ASP A 33 -4.60 -23.45 0.05
N GLY A 34 -4.57 -23.75 1.35
CA GLY A 34 -3.36 -23.96 2.14
C GLY A 34 -2.75 -22.66 2.68
N VAL A 35 -1.56 -22.75 3.28
CA VAL A 35 -0.87 -21.59 3.87
C VAL A 35 0.07 -20.95 2.85
N ASN A 36 -0.42 -19.93 2.16
CA ASN A 36 0.37 -19.14 1.21
C ASN A 36 0.39 -17.66 1.62
N TYR A 37 1.50 -17.22 2.25
CA TYR A 37 1.65 -15.84 2.73
C TYR A 37 1.58 -14.79 1.62
N LYS A 38 2.08 -15.11 0.42
CA LYS A 38 2.02 -14.17 -0.72
C LYS A 38 0.56 -13.89 -1.09
N LYS A 39 -0.24 -14.95 -1.29
CA LYS A 39 -1.67 -14.81 -1.60
C LYS A 39 -2.47 -14.19 -0.44
N LEU A 40 -2.07 -14.47 0.80
CA LEU A 40 -2.68 -13.86 1.98
C LEU A 40 -2.49 -12.33 1.99
N PHE A 41 -1.27 -11.83 1.77
CA PHE A 41 -1.04 -10.38 1.69
C PHE A 41 -1.62 -9.74 0.42
N GLU A 42 -1.75 -10.49 -0.68
CA GLU A 42 -2.47 -10.03 -1.88
C GLU A 42 -3.96 -9.84 -1.61
N SER A 43 -4.59 -10.73 -0.81
CA SER A 43 -6.01 -10.61 -0.48
C SER A 43 -6.33 -9.38 0.37
N TYR A 44 -5.34 -8.79 1.05
CA TYR A 44 -5.53 -7.61 1.89
C TYR A 44 -6.12 -6.44 1.10
N ALA A 45 -5.79 -6.30 -0.18
CA ALA A 45 -6.36 -5.27 -1.05
C ALA A 45 -7.90 -5.30 -1.11
N CYS A 46 -8.51 -6.48 -0.92
CA CYS A 46 -9.97 -6.69 -0.97
C CYS A 46 -10.54 -7.19 0.38
N SER A 47 -9.78 -7.14 1.47
CA SER A 47 -10.23 -7.63 2.78
C SER A 47 -11.00 -6.58 3.60
N GLY A 48 -10.92 -5.30 3.23
CA GLY A 48 -11.62 -4.20 3.90
C GLY A 48 -10.83 -3.58 5.06
N LEU A 49 -11.35 -2.46 5.58
CA LEU A 49 -10.78 -1.73 6.73
C LEU A 49 -9.26 -1.43 6.53
N GLN A 50 -8.46 -1.66 7.58
CA GLN A 50 -7.01 -1.42 7.55
C GLN A 50 -6.26 -2.40 6.64
N ALA A 51 -6.81 -3.59 6.38
CA ALA A 51 -6.18 -4.54 5.48
C ALA A 51 -6.08 -3.97 4.07
N THR A 52 -7.15 -3.34 3.56
CA THR A 52 -7.12 -2.66 2.26
C THR A 52 -6.10 -1.52 2.23
N SER A 53 -5.97 -0.74 3.31
CA SER A 53 -4.94 0.29 3.43
C SER A 53 -3.53 -0.29 3.30
N VAL A 54 -3.24 -1.42 3.96
CA VAL A 54 -1.95 -2.12 3.87
C VAL A 54 -1.71 -2.66 2.46
N GLY A 55 -2.69 -3.31 1.84
CA GLY A 55 -2.58 -3.82 0.47
C GLY A 55 -2.30 -2.71 -0.56
N ASN A 56 -2.93 -1.55 -0.38
CA ASN A 56 -2.68 -0.36 -1.19
C ASN A 56 -1.26 0.20 -0.95
N ALA A 57 -0.81 0.25 0.30
CA ALA A 57 0.54 0.70 0.63
C ALA A 57 1.61 -0.19 0.00
N ILE A 58 1.43 -1.52 0.03
CA ILE A 58 2.32 -2.48 -0.64
C ILE A 58 2.36 -2.22 -2.15
N THR A 59 1.20 -2.02 -2.77
CA THR A 59 1.09 -1.73 -4.20
C THR A 59 1.85 -0.47 -4.57
N GLU A 60 1.70 0.60 -3.78
CA GLU A 60 2.35 1.88 -4.06
C GLU A 60 3.87 1.83 -3.83
N ILE A 61 4.34 1.15 -2.77
CA ILE A 61 5.78 0.95 -2.55
C ILE A 61 6.41 0.17 -3.71
N ASN A 62 5.74 -0.88 -4.22
CA ASN A 62 6.23 -1.61 -5.38
C ASN A 62 6.31 -0.72 -6.62
N ARG A 63 5.32 0.15 -6.87
CA ARG A 63 5.40 1.14 -7.96
C ARG A 63 6.58 2.08 -7.82
N MET A 64 6.90 2.53 -6.60
CA MET A 64 8.08 3.38 -6.36
C MET A 64 9.38 2.63 -6.68
N ILE A 65 9.48 1.36 -6.28
CA ILE A 65 10.63 0.49 -6.56
C ILE A 65 10.76 0.25 -8.07
N ASP A 66 9.68 -0.12 -8.74
CA ASP A 66 9.67 -0.36 -10.19
C ASP A 66 10.11 0.90 -10.93
N CYS A 67 9.55 2.06 -10.57
CA CYS A 67 9.94 3.35 -11.14
C CYS A 67 11.43 3.67 -10.88
N LYS A 68 11.98 3.32 -9.71
CA LYS A 68 13.40 3.51 -9.39
C LYS A 68 14.32 2.67 -10.27
N LEU A 69 13.90 1.45 -10.63
CA LEU A 69 14.68 0.49 -11.43
C LEU A 69 14.65 0.80 -12.94
N GLN A 70 13.64 1.53 -13.40
CA GLN A 70 13.57 2.00 -14.79
C GLN A 70 14.69 3.00 -15.12
N PRO A 71 15.12 3.09 -16.39
CA PRO A 71 16.11 4.06 -16.81
C PRO A 71 15.66 5.49 -16.51
N ILE A 72 16.63 6.36 -16.25
CA ILE A 72 16.37 7.77 -15.92
C ILE A 72 15.91 8.49 -17.20
N PRO A 73 14.73 9.12 -17.21
CA PRO A 73 14.32 9.97 -18.33
C PRO A 73 15.32 11.10 -18.55
N GLU A 74 15.58 11.45 -19.82
CA GLU A 74 16.56 12.48 -20.18
C GLU A 74 16.29 13.84 -19.52
N GLU A 75 15.02 14.18 -19.31
CA GLU A 75 14.61 15.40 -18.61
C GLU A 75 15.08 15.41 -17.15
N LYS A 76 14.98 14.28 -16.45
CA LYS A 76 15.46 14.16 -15.08
C LYS A 76 16.97 14.12 -15.01
N ALA A 77 17.64 13.52 -16.00
CA ALA A 77 19.10 13.42 -16.03
C ALA A 77 19.81 14.79 -16.08
N LYS A 78 19.13 15.84 -16.59
CA LYS A 78 19.63 17.22 -16.60
C LYS A 78 19.38 17.99 -15.29
N GLY A 79 18.62 17.39 -14.36
CA GLY A 79 18.26 18.02 -13.09
C GLY A 79 19.35 17.92 -12.02
N THR A 80 19.20 18.71 -10.96
CA THR A 80 20.07 18.65 -9.79
C THR A 80 19.82 17.36 -9.01
N ASN A 81 20.89 16.63 -8.69
CA ASN A 81 20.79 15.44 -7.87
C ASN A 81 20.39 15.83 -6.42
N PRO A 82 19.22 15.39 -5.93
CA PRO A 82 18.77 15.72 -4.57
C PRO A 82 19.61 15.06 -3.47
N ASN A 83 20.46 14.08 -3.79
CA ASN A 83 21.40 13.48 -2.85
C ASN A 83 22.84 13.50 -3.40
N PRO A 84 23.61 14.58 -3.14
CA PRO A 84 24.99 14.69 -3.58
C PRO A 84 25.84 13.57 -2.98
N GLY A 85 26.46 12.75 -3.82
CA GLY A 85 27.26 11.58 -3.42
C GLY A 85 26.63 10.22 -3.71
N ARG A 86 25.38 10.17 -4.21
CA ARG A 86 24.76 8.93 -4.72
C ARG A 86 24.42 9.06 -6.20
N PRO A 87 24.43 7.96 -6.98
CA PRO A 87 23.98 8.00 -8.37
C PRO A 87 22.50 8.41 -8.43
N MET A 88 22.16 9.21 -9.43
CA MET A 88 20.78 9.62 -9.68
C MET A 88 19.94 8.39 -10.02
N THR A 89 18.71 8.31 -9.49
CA THR A 89 17.74 7.27 -9.82
C THR A 89 16.47 7.90 -10.37
N ASN A 90 15.68 7.17 -11.16
CA ASN A 90 14.47 7.72 -11.77
C ASN A 90 13.42 8.12 -10.71
N CYS A 91 13.29 7.33 -9.63
CA CYS A 91 12.49 7.66 -8.45
C CYS A 91 13.37 7.89 -7.23
N THR A 92 13.14 9.00 -6.51
CA THR A 92 13.81 9.31 -5.24
C THR A 92 12.90 8.92 -4.08
N ILE A 93 13.29 7.91 -3.31
CA ILE A 93 12.49 7.39 -2.19
C ILE A 93 13.02 7.96 -0.88
N PHE A 94 12.20 8.73 -0.18
CA PHE A 94 12.50 9.25 1.15
C PHE A 94 11.87 8.34 2.21
N LEU A 95 12.67 7.87 3.15
CA LEU A 95 12.20 7.11 4.30
C LEU A 95 12.35 7.96 5.56
N SER A 96 11.23 8.16 6.26
CA SER A 96 11.17 8.78 7.56
C SER A 96 10.63 7.80 8.60
N TYR A 97 11.12 7.92 9.83
CA TYR A 97 10.70 7.10 10.96
C TYR A 97 10.94 7.87 12.26
N THR A 98 10.11 7.61 13.27
CA THR A 98 10.26 8.18 14.61
C THR A 98 11.28 7.40 15.43
N SER A 99 11.82 8.03 16.49
CA SER A 99 12.91 7.45 17.31
C SER A 99 12.57 6.09 17.94
N ASN A 100 11.31 5.87 18.32
CA ASN A 100 10.82 4.61 18.86
C ASN A 100 10.93 3.43 17.87
N LEU A 101 10.94 3.68 16.55
CA LEU A 101 11.13 2.64 15.54
C LEU A 101 12.60 2.21 15.41
N VAL A 102 13.55 3.02 15.89
CA VAL A 102 14.97 2.64 15.96
C VAL A 102 15.29 1.94 17.27
N SER A 103 14.60 2.26 18.35
CA SER A 103 14.74 1.55 19.63
C SER A 103 13.97 0.22 19.66
N ALA A 104 13.09 -0.03 18.68
CA ALA A 104 12.41 -1.30 18.47
C ALA A 104 13.13 -2.19 17.42
N GLY A 105 12.69 -3.44 17.29
CA GLY A 105 13.23 -4.42 16.32
C GLY A 105 12.95 -4.08 14.84
N THR A 106 12.29 -2.95 14.55
CA THR A 106 12.18 -2.40 13.20
C THR A 106 13.50 -1.81 12.69
N ARG A 107 14.47 -1.56 13.59
CA ARG A 107 15.82 -1.09 13.25
C ARG A 107 16.50 -1.97 12.20
N GLU A 108 16.38 -3.29 12.31
CA GLU A 108 17.01 -4.25 11.41
C GLU A 108 16.46 -4.13 9.98
N VAL A 109 15.16 -3.88 9.85
CA VAL A 109 14.48 -3.65 8.56
C VAL A 109 14.95 -2.32 7.96
N ILE A 110 14.96 -1.24 8.74
CA ILE A 110 15.46 0.06 8.31
C ILE A 110 16.92 -0.04 7.86
N ARG A 111 17.76 -0.74 8.64
CA ARG A 111 19.17 -1.00 8.33
C ARG A 111 19.31 -1.72 6.99
N TYR A 112 18.52 -2.76 6.75
CA TYR A 112 18.53 -3.52 5.49
C TYR A 112 18.23 -2.61 4.29
N LEU A 113 17.13 -1.85 4.34
CA LEU A 113 16.73 -0.95 3.25
C LEU A 113 17.81 0.09 2.91
N VAL A 114 18.50 0.60 3.93
CA VAL A 114 19.55 1.61 3.76
C VAL A 114 20.85 0.99 3.26
N GLN A 115 21.25 -0.15 3.81
CA GLN A 115 22.48 -0.87 3.43
C GLN A 115 22.46 -1.25 1.95
N HIS A 116 21.30 -1.65 1.43
CA HIS A 116 21.13 -2.08 0.04
C HIS A 116 20.73 -0.92 -0.90
N ASN A 117 20.87 0.34 -0.48
CA ASN A 117 20.56 1.52 -1.29
C ASN A 117 19.13 1.52 -1.89
N MET A 118 18.17 0.88 -1.21
CA MET A 118 16.77 0.83 -1.65
C MET A 118 16.08 2.19 -1.44
N VAL A 119 16.52 2.95 -0.44
CA VAL A 119 16.04 4.30 -0.14
C VAL A 119 17.09 5.35 -0.53
N SER A 120 16.62 6.48 -1.08
CA SER A 120 17.48 7.56 -1.58
C SER A 120 17.86 8.56 -0.50
N GLY A 121 16.98 8.85 0.46
CA GLY A 121 17.23 9.83 1.52
C GLY A 121 16.61 9.40 2.85
N LYS A 122 17.19 9.87 3.95
CA LYS A 122 16.63 9.73 5.29
C LYS A 122 16.17 11.11 5.77
N MET A 123 14.92 11.23 6.18
CA MET A 123 14.44 12.33 7.01
C MET A 123 14.25 11.78 8.42
N VAL A 124 15.07 12.25 9.36
CA VAL A 124 14.99 11.91 10.79
C VAL A 124 14.18 12.99 11.49
#